data_AF-A0A418YF08-F1
#
_entry.id   AF-A0A418YF08-F1
#
_cell.length_a   1.000
_cell.length_b   1.000
_cell.length_c   1.000
_cell.angle_alpha   90.00
_cell.angle_beta   90.00
_cell.angle_gamma   90.00
#
_symmetry.space_group_name_H-M   'P 1'
#
loop_
_entity.id
_entity.type
_entity.pdbx_description
1 polymer ?
#
loop_
_entity_poly.entity_id
_entity_poly.type
_entity_poly.pdbx_seq_one_letter_code
_entity_poly.pdbx_strand_id
1 'polypeptide(L)'
;MSRFAFFILSLATLSACGGGGGGGSDGSSSDKSLKFSSPDESIVVQGHTTDMVYSTVRVSASGEADGLVYFGIVDESESMLNSAFINVTSDTEGFYELQFKPGYMIGDGESQTSLNLMFCYDENCEKHVKGSPLKVNVSYLVDLKERLSASDNDLILSSEIGNSEGENIIQKKANVSGPYIEQLFYKTIHEKSIATSFVETRENGVIDLDLQLKLPHILGEGRHQGEMSLHACYDEDCEYPVHGSPVIYSVDYAVKPATINDTSIAVNSSKRLPFNVLDTAYLQGLDVIAMTSSFPDNAVYIYDIQADRTDKFPLSGTPKVLTVDNSSKLGRIAILQGSYYEQQIDIIDFNKRDKSNSQVQSVFPSVAVQNLIVKNDTLLLVPDGNSEPLFRMSINTFEEQVYEGLGHDFSQNKIVMNYDADMAYTLSTSSPKRIVYTKLKENLDFDGEHHVYHDDYYKYGYFWLGKNHQFVYGGYGDIFSLKEPDEKIGTWIGGITNDESVTGKFIAFSDNGDQIAVTESNIVSNWQDFDFLSESEIKIINKEDKRLLNSISLSKLDNKFHHAKWLYYSSNNQLFAISQDASEPSLANTFITKVLK
;
A
#
# COMPACT_ATOMS: atom_id res chain seq x y z
N MET A 1 -6.47 -24.89 27.49
CA MET A 1 -7.70 -25.13 28.26
C MET A 1 -8.04 -26.61 28.18
N SER A 2 -8.15 -27.24 29.35
CA SER A 2 -8.33 -28.68 29.58
C SER A 2 -9.75 -29.15 29.22
N ARG A 3 -9.87 -30.39 28.71
CA ARG A 3 -10.88 -31.38 29.14
C ARG A 3 -10.69 -32.71 28.37
N PHE A 4 -10.16 -33.73 29.02
CA PHE A 4 -10.40 -35.13 28.65
C PHE A 4 -10.84 -35.89 29.90
N ALA A 5 -12.03 -36.48 29.81
CA ALA A 5 -12.70 -37.22 30.86
C ALA A 5 -12.42 -38.72 30.73
N PHE A 6 -12.19 -39.34 31.89
CA PHE A 6 -11.98 -40.76 32.16
C PHE A 6 -13.30 -41.57 32.16
N PHE A 7 -13.20 -42.90 32.36
CA PHE A 7 -14.24 -43.96 32.61
C PHE A 7 -14.71 -44.71 31.33
N ILE A 8 -14.75 -46.05 31.17
CA ILE A 8 -14.92 -47.21 32.09
C ILE A 8 -14.34 -48.52 31.52
N LEU A 9 -13.76 -49.30 32.44
CA LEU A 9 -13.33 -50.70 32.39
C LEU A 9 -14.53 -51.67 32.49
N SER A 10 -14.64 -52.68 31.63
CA SER A 10 -15.60 -53.79 31.78
C SER A 10 -14.95 -55.14 31.43
N LEU A 11 -14.72 -55.95 32.45
CA LEU A 11 -14.31 -57.36 32.38
C LEU A 11 -15.47 -58.25 31.89
N ALA A 12 -15.18 -59.23 31.04
CA ALA A 12 -16.00 -60.43 30.87
C ALA A 12 -15.11 -61.68 30.75
N THR A 13 -15.26 -62.59 31.71
CA THR A 13 -14.62 -63.91 31.80
C THR A 13 -15.47 -64.98 31.12
N LEU A 14 -14.85 -65.91 30.38
CA LEU A 14 -15.40 -67.26 30.18
C LEU A 14 -14.27 -68.33 30.19
N SER A 15 -14.50 -69.32 31.07
CA SER A 15 -13.99 -70.71 31.17
C SER A 15 -14.30 -71.55 29.90
N ALA A 16 -13.80 -72.75 29.57
CA ALA A 16 -12.90 -73.76 30.14
C ALA A 16 -12.70 -74.92 29.10
N CYS A 17 -11.79 -75.86 29.41
CA CYS A 17 -11.69 -77.28 28.97
C CYS A 17 -11.18 -77.53 27.52
N GLY A 18 -10.27 -78.47 27.20
CA GLY A 18 -9.60 -79.56 27.90
C GLY A 18 -8.96 -80.53 26.87
N GLY A 19 -8.10 -81.44 27.34
CA GLY A 19 -7.53 -82.60 26.60
C GLY A 19 -6.31 -82.24 25.73
N GLY A 20 -5.23 -83.02 25.60
CA GLY A 20 -4.82 -84.39 25.91
C GLY A 20 -3.62 -84.66 24.98
N GLY A 21 -2.44 -85.06 25.45
CA GLY A 21 -2.00 -86.46 25.48
C GLY A 21 -1.12 -86.85 24.27
N GLY A 22 0.08 -87.40 24.53
CA GLY A 22 0.96 -88.10 23.57
C GLY A 22 2.21 -87.29 23.20
N GLY A 23 3.46 -87.75 23.34
CA GLY A 23 3.97 -89.11 23.46
C GLY A 23 4.76 -89.48 22.20
N GLY A 24 6.07 -89.24 22.22
CA GLY A 24 7.07 -89.93 21.39
C GLY A 24 7.23 -89.46 19.95
N SER A 25 8.44 -89.00 19.62
CA SER A 25 9.43 -89.78 18.86
C SER A 25 10.45 -88.84 18.23
N ASP A 26 11.73 -89.12 18.49
CA ASP A 26 12.86 -88.61 17.75
C ASP A 26 12.70 -88.99 16.27
N GLY A 27 12.19 -88.04 15.50
CA GLY A 27 12.13 -88.09 14.05
C GLY A 27 12.71 -86.79 13.55
N SER A 28 13.89 -86.86 12.96
CA SER A 28 14.52 -85.82 12.16
C SER A 28 13.62 -85.45 10.97
N SER A 29 12.52 -84.74 11.24
CA SER A 29 11.68 -84.09 10.25
C SER A 29 12.43 -82.85 9.81
N SER A 30 12.86 -82.82 8.55
CA SER A 30 13.32 -81.59 7.92
C SER A 30 12.21 -80.55 8.07
N ASP A 31 12.38 -79.64 9.02
CA ASP A 31 11.47 -78.54 9.34
C ASP A 31 11.25 -77.70 8.07
N LYS A 32 10.23 -78.08 7.30
CA LYS A 32 9.81 -77.42 6.04
C LYS A 32 9.16 -76.06 6.26
N SER A 33 9.03 -75.60 7.50
CA SER A 33 8.44 -74.28 7.78
C SER A 33 9.23 -73.16 7.09
N LEU A 34 8.51 -72.25 6.44
CA LEU A 34 9.08 -71.06 5.82
C LEU A 34 9.87 -70.25 6.86
N LYS A 35 11.08 -69.85 6.48
CA LYS A 35 11.99 -69.06 7.30
C LYS A 35 12.65 -67.98 6.45
N PHE A 36 12.82 -66.81 7.05
CA PHE A 36 13.61 -65.72 6.46
C PHE A 36 14.92 -65.50 7.21
N SER A 37 15.95 -65.12 6.45
CA SER A 37 17.24 -64.67 6.98
C SER A 37 17.79 -63.52 6.16
N SER A 38 18.61 -62.67 6.76
CA SER A 38 19.36 -61.61 6.08
C SER A 38 20.85 -61.80 6.37
N PRO A 39 21.73 -61.73 5.36
CA PRO A 39 23.18 -61.61 5.60
C PRO A 39 23.58 -60.20 6.07
N ASP A 40 22.69 -59.21 5.93
CA ASP A 40 22.97 -57.80 6.20
C ASP A 40 22.38 -57.44 7.57
N GLU A 41 23.14 -57.70 8.65
CA GLU A 41 22.75 -57.35 10.04
C GLU A 41 22.90 -55.85 10.34
N SER A 42 23.76 -55.16 9.58
CA SER A 42 23.95 -53.72 9.67
C SER A 42 24.29 -53.12 8.31
N ILE A 43 23.80 -51.91 8.04
CA ILE A 43 24.20 -51.12 6.87
C ILE A 43 24.69 -49.74 7.30
N VAL A 44 25.67 -49.21 6.55
CA VAL A 44 26.16 -47.84 6.69
C VAL A 44 25.78 -47.10 5.42
N VAL A 45 25.07 -45.99 5.57
CA VAL A 45 24.58 -45.18 4.46
C VAL A 45 25.22 -43.80 4.55
N GLN A 46 25.93 -43.41 3.49
CA GLN A 46 26.42 -42.05 3.35
C GLN A 46 25.28 -41.18 2.81
N GLY A 47 24.73 -40.33 3.66
CA GLY A 47 23.67 -39.41 3.29
C GLY A 47 24.16 -38.32 2.33
N HIS A 48 23.24 -37.85 1.49
CA HIS A 48 23.41 -36.64 0.71
C HIS A 48 22.71 -35.49 1.43
N THR A 49 23.27 -34.27 1.38
CA THR A 49 22.71 -33.11 2.08
C THR A 49 21.24 -32.90 1.72
N THR A 50 20.93 -32.83 0.42
CA THR A 50 19.62 -32.42 -0.12
C THR A 50 18.87 -33.52 -0.87
N ASP A 51 19.54 -34.60 -1.25
CA ASP A 51 18.95 -35.64 -2.09
C ASP A 51 18.64 -36.87 -1.26
N MET A 52 17.60 -37.60 -1.66
CA MET A 52 17.32 -38.91 -1.10
C MET A 52 18.38 -39.92 -1.56
N VAL A 53 18.80 -40.78 -0.63
CA VAL A 53 19.79 -41.84 -0.91
C VAL A 53 19.12 -43.20 -0.77
N TYR A 54 19.58 -44.16 -1.56
CA TYR A 54 19.06 -45.52 -1.57
C TYR A 54 20.10 -46.49 -1.01
N SER A 55 19.64 -47.47 -0.25
CA SER A 55 20.43 -48.64 0.15
C SER A 55 19.60 -49.90 0.03
N THR A 56 20.24 -51.06 -0.05
CA THR A 56 19.54 -52.34 -0.10
C THR A 56 19.88 -53.22 1.08
N VAL A 57 18.91 -54.03 1.51
CA VAL A 57 19.08 -55.10 2.51
C VAL A 57 18.59 -56.39 1.89
N ARG A 58 19.50 -57.36 1.74
CA ARG A 58 19.18 -58.63 1.10
C ARG A 58 18.45 -59.55 2.05
N VAL A 59 17.50 -60.31 1.53
CA VAL A 59 16.72 -61.28 2.29
C VAL A 59 16.64 -62.58 1.51
N SER A 60 16.78 -63.69 2.23
CA SER A 60 16.64 -65.03 1.69
C SER A 60 15.55 -65.79 2.44
N ALA A 61 14.81 -66.60 1.69
CA ALA A 61 13.78 -67.48 2.20
C ALA A 61 14.18 -68.95 2.04
N SER A 62 13.80 -69.79 2.99
CA SER A 62 13.95 -71.23 2.92
C SER A 62 12.72 -71.93 3.49
N GLY A 63 12.40 -73.14 3.02
CA GLY A 63 11.18 -73.86 3.38
C GLY A 63 10.04 -73.65 2.38
N GLU A 64 8.84 -74.11 2.74
CA GLU A 64 7.63 -74.02 1.92
C GLU A 64 6.59 -73.13 2.64
N ALA A 65 5.98 -72.21 1.90
CA ALA A 65 4.83 -71.43 2.35
C ALA A 65 3.54 -72.20 2.02
N ASP A 66 2.57 -72.24 2.95
CA ASP A 66 1.24 -72.84 2.73
C ASP A 66 0.17 -71.80 2.34
N GLY A 67 0.60 -70.57 1.99
CA GLY A 67 -0.29 -69.46 1.66
C GLY A 67 0.47 -68.19 1.25
N LEU A 68 -0.25 -67.07 1.22
CA LEU A 68 0.33 -65.74 0.96
C LEU A 68 1.22 -65.30 2.12
N VAL A 69 2.32 -64.65 1.78
CA VAL A 69 3.25 -64.03 2.73
C VAL A 69 3.19 -62.52 2.53
N TYR A 70 2.97 -61.80 3.63
CA TYR A 70 2.96 -60.35 3.67
C TYR A 70 4.32 -59.84 4.15
N PHE A 71 4.74 -58.72 3.57
CA PHE A 71 6.01 -58.07 3.85
C PHE A 71 5.74 -56.69 4.44
N GLY A 72 6.48 -56.34 5.48
CA GLY A 72 6.38 -55.03 6.11
C GLY A 72 7.73 -54.59 6.64
N ILE A 73 7.84 -53.31 6.93
CA ILE A 73 9.00 -52.73 7.58
C ILE A 73 8.54 -51.75 8.64
N VAL A 74 9.17 -51.83 9.79
CA VAL A 74 8.93 -50.91 10.90
C VAL A 74 10.24 -50.22 11.22
N ASP A 75 10.28 -48.90 11.01
CA ASP A 75 11.34 -48.02 11.52
C ASP A 75 10.95 -47.59 12.93
N GLU A 76 11.67 -48.08 13.94
CA GLU A 76 11.37 -47.78 15.35
C GLU A 76 11.42 -46.27 15.68
N SER A 77 12.11 -45.48 14.85
CA SER A 77 12.28 -44.04 15.04
C SER A 77 11.33 -43.18 14.20
N GLU A 78 10.73 -43.74 13.14
CA GLU A 78 10.02 -43.04 12.04
C GLU A 78 10.78 -41.85 11.42
N SER A 79 12.07 -41.71 11.71
CA SER A 79 12.80 -40.47 11.48
C SER A 79 13.63 -40.50 10.21
N MET A 80 14.10 -41.67 9.74
CA MET A 80 15.12 -41.76 8.70
C MET A 80 14.61 -42.21 7.32
N LEU A 81 13.63 -43.12 7.28
CA LEU A 81 13.12 -43.61 6.01
C LEU A 81 12.07 -42.66 5.43
N ASN A 82 12.20 -42.40 4.13
CA ASN A 82 11.14 -41.79 3.34
C ASN A 82 10.18 -42.86 2.81
N SER A 83 10.74 -43.96 2.30
CA SER A 83 9.98 -45.11 1.83
C SER A 83 10.84 -46.37 1.81
N ALA A 84 10.19 -47.52 1.69
CA ALA A 84 10.87 -48.80 1.54
C ALA A 84 9.98 -49.76 0.75
N PHE A 85 10.60 -50.52 -0.15
CA PHE A 85 9.91 -51.48 -1.01
C PHE A 85 10.67 -52.79 -1.06
N ILE A 86 9.96 -53.90 -1.13
CA ILE A 86 10.59 -55.20 -1.37
C ILE A 86 10.57 -55.54 -2.85
N ASN A 87 11.74 -55.94 -3.36
CA ASN A 87 11.92 -56.48 -4.70
C ASN A 87 12.25 -57.97 -4.57
N VAL A 88 11.31 -58.83 -5.00
CA VAL A 88 11.48 -60.28 -5.02
C VAL A 88 12.14 -60.67 -6.34
N THR A 89 13.34 -61.25 -6.29
CA THR A 89 14.13 -61.59 -7.47
C THR A 89 13.98 -63.06 -7.86
N SER A 90 13.63 -63.93 -6.92
CA SER A 90 13.31 -65.34 -7.15
C SER A 90 12.38 -65.87 -6.04
N ASP A 91 11.98 -67.14 -6.12
CA ASP A 91 11.15 -67.78 -5.09
C ASP A 91 11.81 -67.82 -3.70
N THR A 92 13.14 -67.66 -3.62
CA THR A 92 13.92 -67.76 -2.39
C THR A 92 14.77 -66.54 -2.08
N GLU A 93 14.79 -65.52 -2.94
CA GLU A 93 15.67 -64.36 -2.79
C GLU A 93 14.95 -63.05 -3.14
N GLY A 94 15.29 -62.00 -2.41
CA GLY A 94 14.88 -60.63 -2.69
C GLY A 94 15.72 -59.63 -1.91
N PHE A 95 15.34 -58.35 -2.02
CA PHE A 95 15.94 -57.29 -1.23
C PHE A 95 14.92 -56.21 -0.90
N TYR A 96 15.07 -55.60 0.26
CA TYR A 96 14.43 -54.32 0.54
C TYR A 96 15.27 -53.21 -0.07
N GLU A 97 14.66 -52.38 -0.89
CA GLU A 97 15.18 -51.09 -1.32
C GLU A 97 14.68 -50.03 -0.34
N LEU A 98 15.61 -49.41 0.37
CA LEU A 98 15.36 -48.42 1.40
C LEU A 98 15.69 -47.05 0.84
N GLN A 99 14.71 -46.16 0.80
CA GLN A 99 14.90 -44.76 0.42
C GLN A 99 14.94 -43.91 1.69
N PHE A 100 16.08 -43.28 1.95
CA PHE A 100 16.29 -42.42 3.10
C PHE A 100 15.89 -40.98 2.79
N LYS A 101 15.39 -40.26 3.82
CA LYS A 101 15.17 -38.82 3.74
C LYS A 101 16.49 -38.09 3.45
N PRO A 102 16.45 -36.88 2.85
CA PRO A 102 17.63 -36.04 2.71
C PRO A 102 18.33 -35.79 4.05
N GLY A 103 19.65 -35.64 4.01
CA GLY A 103 20.49 -35.46 5.18
C GLY A 103 20.08 -34.27 6.05
N TYR A 104 19.64 -33.15 5.45
CA TYR A 104 19.18 -31.98 6.22
C TYR A 104 17.97 -32.26 7.11
N MET A 105 17.13 -33.25 6.78
CA MET A 105 15.97 -33.66 7.60
C MET A 105 16.36 -34.59 8.76
N ILE A 106 17.51 -35.26 8.64
CA ILE A 106 18.01 -36.22 9.63
C ILE A 106 18.94 -35.52 10.63
N GLY A 107 19.70 -34.53 10.18
CA GLY A 107 20.64 -33.75 10.98
C GLY A 107 22.10 -34.11 10.72
N ASP A 108 23.02 -33.22 11.11
CA ASP A 108 24.46 -33.37 10.90
C ASP A 108 25.06 -34.47 11.80
N GLY A 109 26.04 -35.21 11.27
CA GLY A 109 26.75 -36.27 12.00
C GLY A 109 26.21 -37.68 11.75
N GLU A 110 26.39 -38.56 12.74
CA GLU A 110 25.94 -39.96 12.68
C GLU A 110 24.63 -40.14 13.42
N SER A 111 23.63 -40.65 12.70
CA SER A 111 22.35 -41.06 13.26
C SER A 111 22.17 -42.57 13.12
N GLN A 112 21.79 -43.23 14.21
CA GLN A 112 21.60 -44.68 14.24
C GLN A 112 20.14 -45.04 14.51
N THR A 113 19.60 -46.00 13.77
CA THR A 113 18.28 -46.60 14.02
C THR A 113 18.33 -48.11 13.81
N SER A 114 17.24 -48.79 14.17
CA SER A 114 17.02 -50.17 13.82
C SER A 114 15.74 -50.32 13.00
N LEU A 115 15.85 -51.09 11.92
CA LEU A 115 14.73 -51.48 11.08
C LEU A 115 14.32 -52.91 11.42
N ASN A 116 13.02 -53.14 11.60
CA ASN A 116 12.45 -54.47 11.75
C ASN A 116 11.77 -54.86 10.45
N LEU A 117 12.35 -55.82 9.73
CA LEU A 117 11.77 -56.39 8.53
C LEU A 117 10.79 -57.49 8.94
N MET A 118 9.52 -57.29 8.62
CA MET A 118 8.40 -58.12 9.03
C MET A 118 8.00 -59.05 7.89
N PHE A 119 7.87 -60.33 8.22
CA PHE A 119 7.33 -61.37 7.34
C PHE A 119 6.21 -62.10 8.07
N CYS A 120 5.03 -62.14 7.48
CA CYS A 120 3.81 -62.54 8.21
C CYS A 120 2.86 -63.34 7.33
N TYR A 121 2.05 -64.20 7.94
CA TYR A 121 1.03 -65.00 7.26
C TYR A 121 -0.32 -64.27 7.12
N ASP A 122 -0.44 -63.09 7.74
CA ASP A 122 -1.62 -62.23 7.67
C ASP A 122 -1.22 -60.76 7.47
N GLU A 123 -2.14 -59.98 6.95
CA GLU A 123 -1.93 -58.58 6.56
C GLU A 123 -1.63 -57.66 7.76
N ASN A 124 -2.17 -57.96 8.95
CA ASN A 124 -1.94 -57.19 10.18
C ASN A 124 -0.66 -57.60 10.91
N CYS A 125 0.05 -58.61 10.39
CA CYS A 125 1.23 -59.20 11.00
C CYS A 125 1.04 -59.72 12.44
N GLU A 126 -0.13 -60.27 12.76
CA GLU A 126 -0.35 -60.90 14.07
C GLU A 126 0.32 -62.30 14.14
N LYS A 127 0.59 -62.93 12.99
CA LYS A 127 1.23 -64.24 12.85
C LYS A 127 2.53 -64.14 12.05
N HIS A 128 3.63 -64.04 12.78
CA HIS A 128 4.97 -63.96 12.21
C HIS A 128 5.42 -65.28 11.58
N VAL A 129 6.11 -65.18 10.44
CA VAL A 129 6.91 -66.27 9.88
C VAL A 129 8.13 -66.51 10.79
N LYS A 130 8.62 -67.74 10.86
CA LYS A 130 9.80 -68.06 11.69
C LYS A 130 11.03 -67.29 11.20
N GLY A 131 11.68 -66.55 12.11
CA GLY A 131 12.77 -65.62 11.78
C GLY A 131 12.33 -64.16 11.59
N SER A 132 11.03 -63.87 11.61
CA SER A 132 10.47 -62.51 11.67
C SER A 132 10.22 -62.08 13.12
N PRO A 133 10.49 -60.82 13.52
CA PRO A 133 11.15 -59.77 12.71
C PRO A 133 12.65 -60.02 12.50
N LEU A 134 13.17 -59.66 11.32
CA LEU A 134 14.61 -59.53 11.11
C LEU A 134 15.05 -58.11 11.46
N LYS A 135 15.94 -57.99 12.43
CA LYS A 135 16.48 -56.71 12.90
C LYS A 135 17.71 -56.32 12.09
N VAL A 136 17.71 -55.09 11.57
CA VAL A 136 18.82 -54.52 10.78
C VAL A 136 19.20 -53.17 11.37
N ASN A 137 20.44 -53.03 11.82
CA ASN A 137 20.93 -51.76 12.33
C ASN A 137 21.36 -50.85 11.18
N VAL A 138 20.97 -49.59 11.22
CA VAL A 138 21.34 -48.60 10.20
C VAL A 138 22.14 -47.49 10.87
N SER A 139 23.32 -47.20 10.31
CA SER A 139 24.10 -46.00 10.60
C SER A 139 24.04 -45.08 9.39
N TYR A 140 23.47 -43.88 9.55
CA TYR A 140 23.29 -42.88 8.51
C TYR A 140 24.21 -41.69 8.81
N LEU A 141 25.15 -41.41 7.91
CA LEU A 141 26.19 -40.41 8.08
C LEU A 141 25.91 -39.19 7.21
N VAL A 142 25.76 -38.01 7.82
CA VAL A 142 25.51 -36.73 7.14
C VAL A 142 26.63 -35.75 7.48
N ASP A 143 27.02 -34.94 6.50
CA ASP A 143 28.02 -33.88 6.66
C ASP A 143 27.45 -32.58 6.08
N LEU A 144 26.78 -31.79 6.93
CA LEU A 144 26.16 -30.52 6.58
C LEU A 144 27.22 -29.42 6.60
N LYS A 145 27.76 -29.10 5.42
CA LYS A 145 28.86 -28.14 5.25
C LYS A 145 28.40 -26.72 4.94
N GLU A 146 27.13 -26.54 4.60
CA GLU A 146 26.57 -25.25 4.23
C GLU A 146 26.56 -24.30 5.42
N ARG A 147 27.15 -23.11 5.22
CA ARG A 147 27.25 -22.05 6.22
C ARG A 147 26.91 -20.72 5.61
N LEU A 148 26.16 -19.92 6.36
CA LEU A 148 25.87 -18.52 6.07
C LEU A 148 26.65 -17.64 7.05
N SER A 149 27.22 -16.55 6.55
CA SER A 149 27.91 -15.55 7.35
C SER A 149 27.71 -14.15 6.77
N ALA A 150 27.57 -13.13 7.63
CA ALA A 150 27.58 -11.75 7.18
C ALA A 150 28.99 -11.29 6.83
N SER A 151 29.09 -10.41 5.83
CA SER A 151 30.34 -9.69 5.56
C SER A 151 30.48 -8.41 6.41
N ASP A 152 29.36 -7.76 6.77
CA ASP A 152 29.31 -6.52 7.58
C ASP A 152 27.98 -6.44 8.37
N ASN A 153 28.04 -6.41 9.71
CA ASN A 153 26.84 -6.53 10.55
C ASN A 153 26.10 -5.21 10.85
N ASP A 154 26.80 -4.07 10.77
CA ASP A 154 26.25 -2.78 11.16
C ASP A 154 26.07 -1.83 9.97
N LEU A 155 24.99 -1.05 10.01
CA LEU A 155 24.71 0.00 9.06
C LEU A 155 24.36 1.27 9.84
N ILE A 156 25.29 2.22 9.87
CA ILE A 156 25.06 3.55 10.44
C ILE A 156 24.93 4.52 9.27
N LEU A 157 23.75 5.12 9.14
CA LEU A 157 23.47 6.08 8.09
C LEU A 157 22.97 7.39 8.68
N SER A 158 23.27 8.46 7.98
CA SER A 158 22.73 9.78 8.29
C SER A 158 22.32 10.46 7.00
N SER A 159 21.09 10.95 6.98
CA SER A 159 20.55 11.71 5.84
C SER A 159 19.75 12.90 6.37
N GLU A 160 19.60 13.93 5.56
CA GLU A 160 18.76 15.08 5.88
C GLU A 160 17.33 14.84 5.36
N ILE A 161 16.32 15.38 6.06
CA ILE A 161 14.89 15.28 5.68
C ILE A 161 14.62 15.68 4.22
N GLY A 162 15.50 16.48 3.61
CA GLY A 162 15.38 16.95 2.23
C GLY A 162 16.08 16.12 1.14
N ASN A 163 16.82 15.06 1.45
CA ASN A 163 17.50 14.26 0.42
C ASN A 163 16.49 13.34 -0.31
N SER A 164 16.49 13.40 -1.64
CA SER A 164 15.64 12.57 -2.50
C SER A 164 16.33 11.28 -2.97
N GLU A 165 15.55 10.44 -3.65
CA GLU A 165 15.63 8.98 -3.86
C GLU A 165 16.95 8.34 -4.29
N GLY A 166 18.02 9.09 -4.57
CA GLY A 166 19.28 8.55 -5.10
C GLY A 166 20.20 7.83 -4.10
N GLU A 167 20.01 8.02 -2.78
CA GLU A 167 20.94 7.50 -1.74
C GLU A 167 20.31 6.45 -0.80
N ASN A 168 19.10 5.95 -1.07
CA ASN A 168 18.38 5.09 -0.12
C ASN A 168 18.49 3.59 -0.43
N ILE A 169 19.25 3.20 -1.46
CA ILE A 169 19.59 1.79 -1.71
C ILE A 169 20.96 1.52 -1.11
N ILE A 170 21.05 0.51 -0.26
CA ILE A 170 22.28 0.12 0.42
C ILE A 170 22.55 -1.32 0.08
N GLN A 171 23.75 -1.55 -0.43
CA GLN A 171 24.20 -2.89 -0.76
C GLN A 171 24.87 -3.52 0.45
N LYS A 172 24.41 -4.70 0.84
CA LYS A 172 25.03 -5.57 1.84
C LYS A 172 25.38 -6.90 1.21
N LYS A 173 26.36 -7.58 1.81
CA LYS A 173 26.84 -8.87 1.31
C LYS A 173 26.80 -9.91 2.41
N ALA A 174 26.22 -11.06 2.10
CA ALA A 174 26.41 -12.28 2.88
C ALA A 174 27.28 -13.27 2.08
N ASN A 175 28.11 -14.03 2.79
CA ASN A 175 28.85 -15.14 2.21
C ASN A 175 28.17 -16.45 2.58
N VAL A 176 27.95 -17.28 1.57
CA VAL A 176 27.52 -18.65 1.71
C VAL A 176 28.66 -19.56 1.25
N SER A 177 28.95 -20.58 2.04
CA SER A 177 29.97 -21.58 1.72
C SER A 177 29.39 -22.97 1.88
N GLY A 178 29.77 -23.90 1.01
CA GLY A 178 29.32 -25.29 1.06
C GLY A 178 29.36 -25.93 -0.33
N PRO A 179 29.23 -27.26 -0.41
CA PRO A 179 29.15 -27.97 -1.68
C PRO A 179 27.82 -27.76 -2.42
N TYR A 180 26.69 -27.51 -1.73
CA TYR A 180 25.35 -27.47 -2.34
C TYR A 180 24.65 -26.11 -2.23
N ILE A 181 25.43 -25.02 -2.26
CA ILE A 181 24.93 -23.65 -2.07
C ILE A 181 23.86 -23.21 -3.08
N GLU A 182 23.87 -23.80 -4.27
CA GLU A 182 22.91 -23.51 -5.34
C GLU A 182 21.52 -24.13 -5.09
N GLN A 183 21.44 -25.10 -4.18
CA GLN A 183 20.20 -25.78 -3.82
C GLN A 183 19.52 -25.17 -2.58
N LEU A 184 20.11 -24.12 -2.00
CA LEU A 184 19.56 -23.44 -0.84
C LEU A 184 18.45 -22.46 -1.22
N PHE A 185 17.48 -22.35 -0.31
CA PHE A 185 16.43 -21.34 -0.31
C PHE A 185 16.85 -20.15 0.54
N TYR A 186 16.47 -18.95 0.12
CA TYR A 186 16.82 -17.72 0.82
C TYR A 186 15.60 -16.87 1.01
N LYS A 187 15.47 -16.33 2.21
CA LYS A 187 14.33 -15.51 2.62
C LYS A 187 14.82 -14.33 3.43
N THR A 188 14.42 -13.13 3.02
CA THR A 188 14.65 -11.92 3.81
C THR A 188 13.41 -11.60 4.62
N ILE A 189 13.59 -11.40 5.92
CA ILE A 189 12.54 -10.91 6.81
C ILE A 189 12.99 -9.52 7.29
N HIS A 190 12.07 -8.55 7.24
CA HIS A 190 12.33 -7.18 7.64
C HIS A 190 11.23 -6.69 8.58
N GLU A 191 11.63 -5.90 9.57
CA GLU A 191 10.67 -5.06 10.29
C GLU A 191 10.23 -3.92 9.36
N LYS A 192 8.92 -3.86 9.07
CA LYS A 192 8.31 -2.89 8.12
C LYS A 192 8.49 -1.41 8.51
N SER A 193 9.17 -1.11 9.63
CA SER A 193 9.32 0.24 10.16
C SER A 193 10.26 1.10 9.31
N ILE A 194 11.37 0.56 8.77
CA ILE A 194 12.46 1.41 8.23
C ILE A 194 12.94 1.03 6.82
N ALA A 195 12.81 -0.24 6.40
CA ALA A 195 13.36 -0.69 5.12
C ALA A 195 12.49 -1.75 4.44
N THR A 196 12.58 -1.82 3.12
CA THR A 196 12.16 -2.97 2.30
C THR A 196 13.40 -3.54 1.61
N SER A 197 13.57 -4.86 1.60
CA SER A 197 14.74 -5.53 1.03
C SER A 197 14.35 -6.43 -0.12
N PHE A 198 15.22 -6.53 -1.13
CA PHE A 198 15.12 -7.53 -2.18
C PHE A 198 16.48 -8.21 -2.38
N VAL A 199 16.48 -9.53 -2.59
CA VAL A 199 17.69 -10.29 -2.94
C VAL A 199 17.84 -10.22 -4.45
N GLU A 200 18.89 -9.58 -4.95
CA GLU A 200 18.99 -9.27 -6.39
C GLU A 200 19.81 -10.32 -7.14
N THR A 201 20.92 -10.79 -6.58
CA THR A 201 21.84 -11.67 -7.33
C THR A 201 22.66 -12.61 -6.44
N ARG A 202 22.91 -13.81 -6.98
CA ARG A 202 23.85 -14.80 -6.43
C ARG A 202 25.02 -14.92 -7.40
N GLU A 203 26.23 -14.68 -6.92
CA GLU A 203 27.42 -14.97 -7.72
C GLU A 203 28.50 -15.59 -6.82
N ASN A 204 28.92 -16.82 -7.14
CA ASN A 204 30.06 -17.51 -6.52
C ASN A 204 30.04 -17.56 -4.97
N GLY A 205 28.88 -17.85 -4.37
CA GLY A 205 28.75 -17.90 -2.90
C GLY A 205 28.67 -16.54 -2.21
N VAL A 206 28.51 -15.45 -2.95
CA VAL A 206 28.19 -14.12 -2.43
C VAL A 206 26.73 -13.82 -2.75
N ILE A 207 26.02 -13.32 -1.74
CA ILE A 207 24.62 -12.87 -1.84
C ILE A 207 24.63 -11.36 -1.69
N ASP A 208 24.25 -10.67 -2.76
CA ASP A 208 24.03 -9.23 -2.74
C ASP A 208 22.60 -8.93 -2.26
N LEU A 209 22.52 -8.10 -1.22
CA LEU A 209 21.29 -7.68 -0.56
C LEU A 209 21.13 -6.18 -0.80
N ASP A 210 20.10 -5.80 -1.54
CA ASP A 210 19.75 -4.40 -1.74
C ASP A 210 18.67 -4.03 -0.74
N LEU A 211 19.06 -3.18 0.22
CA LEU A 211 18.16 -2.61 1.22
C LEU A 211 17.68 -1.25 0.71
N GLN A 212 16.40 -1.15 0.40
CA GLN A 212 15.75 0.11 0.12
C GLN A 212 15.19 0.69 1.43
N LEU A 213 15.87 1.71 1.95
CA LEU A 213 15.37 2.44 3.12
C LEU A 213 14.18 3.31 2.74
N LYS A 214 13.27 3.50 3.70
CA LYS A 214 12.26 4.57 3.62
C LYS A 214 12.96 5.91 3.52
N LEU A 215 12.40 6.80 2.70
CA LEU A 215 12.93 8.14 2.50
C LEU A 215 13.01 8.92 3.82
N PRO A 216 14.02 9.79 4.02
CA PRO A 216 14.15 10.62 5.23
C PRO A 216 12.86 11.38 5.60
N HIS A 217 12.17 11.93 4.60
CA HIS A 217 10.91 12.63 4.83
C HIS A 217 9.79 11.71 5.30
N ILE A 218 9.79 10.42 4.93
CA ILE A 218 8.82 9.40 5.39
C ILE A 218 9.04 9.06 6.86
N LEU A 219 10.30 8.89 7.27
CA LEU A 219 10.66 8.51 8.63
C LEU A 219 10.52 9.67 9.63
N GLY A 220 10.64 10.91 9.16
CA GLY A 220 10.64 12.10 10.02
C GLY A 220 11.95 12.28 10.79
N GLU A 221 12.13 13.44 11.41
CA GLU A 221 13.32 13.74 12.21
C GLU A 221 13.51 12.72 13.33
N GLY A 222 14.75 12.27 13.52
CA GLY A 222 15.10 11.42 14.64
C GLY A 222 16.00 10.26 14.25
N ARG A 223 16.19 9.37 15.22
CA ARG A 223 16.98 8.16 15.04
C ARG A 223 16.06 6.97 14.96
N HIS A 224 16.19 6.22 13.87
CA HIS A 224 15.33 5.08 13.55
C HIS A 224 16.18 3.82 13.57
N GLN A 225 15.79 2.85 14.40
CA GLN A 225 16.49 1.58 14.53
C GLN A 225 15.60 0.44 14.05
N GLY A 226 16.18 -0.46 13.26
CA GLY A 226 15.48 -1.63 12.75
C GLY A 226 16.43 -2.77 12.43
N GLU A 227 15.86 -3.93 12.21
CA GLU A 227 16.60 -5.14 11.90
C GLU A 227 16.09 -5.77 10.61
N MET A 228 17.03 -6.33 9.86
CA MET A 228 16.77 -7.20 8.73
C MET A 228 17.46 -8.54 8.99
N SER A 229 16.78 -9.65 8.72
CA SER A 229 17.38 -10.97 8.76
C SER A 229 17.39 -11.61 7.37
N LEU A 230 18.53 -12.20 7.02
CA LEU A 230 18.67 -13.11 5.89
C LEU A 230 18.69 -14.53 6.42
N HIS A 231 17.72 -15.33 5.98
CA HIS A 231 17.66 -16.76 6.22
C HIS A 231 18.17 -17.50 4.99
N ALA A 232 19.04 -18.49 5.22
CA ALA A 232 19.38 -19.52 4.24
C ALA A 232 18.96 -20.89 4.80
N CYS A 233 18.29 -21.69 3.98
CA CYS A 233 17.58 -22.88 4.41
C CYS A 233 17.67 -23.99 3.37
N TYR A 234 17.58 -25.24 3.82
CA TYR A 234 17.54 -26.40 2.91
C TYR A 234 16.15 -26.62 2.29
N ASP A 235 15.11 -26.02 2.87
CA ASP A 235 13.71 -26.10 2.45
C ASP A 235 13.08 -24.70 2.26
N GLU A 236 11.98 -24.64 1.51
CA GLU A 236 11.29 -23.39 1.16
C GLU A 236 10.65 -22.70 2.37
N ASP A 237 10.13 -23.49 3.31
CA ASP A 237 9.47 -22.99 4.53
C ASP A 237 10.48 -22.56 5.62
N CYS A 238 11.77 -22.84 5.41
CA CYS A 238 12.85 -22.56 6.35
C CYS A 238 12.72 -23.29 7.69
N GLU A 239 12.17 -24.51 7.69
CA GLU A 239 12.16 -25.36 8.88
C GLU A 239 13.58 -25.87 9.22
N TYR A 240 14.45 -26.02 8.21
CA TYR A 240 15.82 -26.52 8.34
C TYR A 240 16.84 -25.45 7.93
N PRO A 241 17.17 -24.49 8.83
CA PRO A 241 18.14 -23.45 8.53
C PRO A 241 19.56 -24.01 8.43
N VAL A 242 20.36 -23.45 7.51
CA VAL A 242 21.80 -23.77 7.45
C VAL A 242 22.54 -23.19 8.64
N HIS A 243 23.73 -23.70 8.94
CA HIS A 243 24.53 -23.16 10.04
C HIS A 243 24.86 -21.67 9.82
N GLY A 244 24.63 -20.86 10.86
CA GLY A 244 24.81 -19.40 10.80
C GLY A 244 23.59 -18.61 10.31
N SER A 245 22.50 -19.29 9.94
CA SER A 245 21.20 -18.67 9.64
C SER A 245 20.33 -18.54 10.91
N PRO A 246 19.60 -17.42 11.11
CA PRO A 246 19.64 -16.21 10.30
C PRO A 246 20.89 -15.36 10.56
N VAL A 247 21.32 -14.65 9.53
CA VAL A 247 22.23 -13.50 9.68
C VAL A 247 21.40 -12.24 9.87
N ILE A 248 21.72 -11.47 10.90
CA ILE A 248 21.01 -10.23 11.26
C ILE A 248 21.87 -9.03 10.90
N TYR A 249 21.26 -8.04 10.25
CA TYR A 249 21.83 -6.73 9.95
C TYR A 249 21.08 -5.67 10.75
N SER A 250 21.80 -4.96 11.62
CA SER A 250 21.24 -3.84 12.37
C SER A 250 21.34 -2.56 11.55
N VAL A 251 20.21 -1.87 11.41
CA VAL A 251 20.09 -0.59 10.70
C VAL A 251 19.87 0.52 11.72
N ASP A 252 20.79 1.48 11.73
CA ASP A 252 20.70 2.70 12.51
C ASP A 252 20.69 3.91 11.58
N TYR A 253 19.51 4.51 11.42
CA TYR A 253 19.29 5.58 10.47
C TYR A 253 18.92 6.89 11.16
N ALA A 254 19.86 7.83 11.15
CA ALA A 254 19.69 9.16 11.72
C ALA A 254 19.20 10.14 10.65
N VAL A 255 17.93 10.51 10.73
CA VAL A 255 17.32 11.57 9.93
C VAL A 255 17.52 12.90 10.66
N LYS A 256 18.42 13.72 10.13
CA LYS A 256 18.67 15.06 10.64
C LYS A 256 17.62 16.02 10.11
N PRO A 257 17.23 17.03 10.91
CA PRO A 257 16.43 18.13 10.37
C PRO A 257 17.17 18.67 9.16
N ALA A 258 16.44 18.92 8.08
CA ALA A 258 17.02 19.66 6.97
C ALA A 258 17.64 20.92 7.57
N THR A 259 18.85 21.28 7.12
CA THR A 259 19.40 22.58 7.48
C THR A 259 18.57 23.62 6.72
N ILE A 260 17.36 23.88 7.23
CA ILE A 260 16.54 25.01 6.81
C ILE A 260 17.39 26.18 7.27
N ASN A 261 18.05 26.84 6.32
CA ASN A 261 18.40 28.23 6.56
C ASN A 261 17.07 28.88 6.93
N ASP A 262 16.88 29.14 8.21
CA ASP A 262 15.72 29.84 8.78
C ASP A 262 15.77 31.30 8.30
N THR A 263 15.69 31.47 6.99
CA THR A 263 14.96 32.57 6.41
C THR A 263 13.51 32.16 6.58
N SER A 264 12.98 32.28 7.80
CA SER A 264 11.55 32.41 8.01
C SER A 264 11.11 33.46 7.00
N ILE A 265 10.42 33.02 5.96
CA ILE A 265 9.85 33.93 4.98
C ILE A 265 8.83 34.73 5.79
N ALA A 266 9.19 35.98 6.09
CA ALA A 266 8.29 36.84 6.83
C ALA A 266 7.02 37.06 5.99
N VAL A 267 5.90 37.26 6.65
CA VAL A 267 4.74 37.78 5.94
C VAL A 267 5.12 39.18 5.43
N ASN A 268 4.94 39.43 4.13
CA ASN A 268 5.23 40.74 3.54
C ASN A 268 4.21 41.77 4.03
N SER A 269 2.93 41.39 3.92
CA SER A 269 1.80 42.23 4.30
C SER A 269 0.56 41.35 4.50
N SER A 270 -0.24 41.66 5.51
CA SER A 270 -1.58 41.09 5.67
C SER A 270 -2.60 42.22 5.70
N LYS A 271 -3.70 42.05 4.96
CA LYS A 271 -4.78 43.03 4.84
C LYS A 271 -6.06 42.39 5.35
N ARG A 272 -6.64 42.95 6.42
CA ARG A 272 -7.97 42.57 6.89
C ARG A 272 -9.01 42.99 5.85
N LEU A 273 -9.87 42.06 5.48
CA LEU A 273 -11.00 42.31 4.60
C LEU A 273 -12.21 42.73 5.45
N PRO A 274 -12.99 43.74 5.03
CA PRO A 274 -14.17 44.18 5.77
C PRO A 274 -15.40 43.27 5.55
N PHE A 275 -15.19 42.02 5.11
CA PHE A 275 -16.22 41.06 4.73
C PHE A 275 -15.75 39.62 5.01
N ASN A 276 -16.70 38.70 5.16
CA ASN A 276 -16.38 37.27 5.21
C ASN A 276 -16.10 36.74 3.80
N VAL A 277 -15.35 35.64 3.71
CA VAL A 277 -15.11 34.96 2.44
C VAL A 277 -15.69 33.56 2.51
N LEU A 278 -16.54 33.22 1.53
CA LEU A 278 -17.23 31.93 1.44
C LEU A 278 -16.58 31.00 0.42
N ASP A 279 -16.20 31.54 -0.74
CA ASP A 279 -15.51 30.82 -1.80
C ASP A 279 -14.59 31.79 -2.55
N THR A 280 -13.52 31.27 -3.15
CA THR A 280 -12.52 32.08 -3.86
C THR A 280 -12.04 31.40 -5.13
N ALA A 281 -11.68 32.22 -6.11
CA ALA A 281 -11.12 31.75 -7.37
C ALA A 281 -10.08 32.74 -7.89
N TYR A 282 -8.98 32.23 -8.42
CA TYR A 282 -7.92 33.03 -9.01
C TYR A 282 -8.05 33.04 -10.53
N LEU A 283 -8.09 34.25 -11.08
CA LEU A 283 -8.28 34.52 -12.49
C LEU A 283 -6.93 34.92 -13.10
N GLN A 284 -6.19 33.91 -13.57
CA GLN A 284 -4.76 34.02 -13.89
C GLN A 284 -4.49 35.05 -14.99
N GLY A 285 -5.34 35.11 -16.02
CA GLY A 285 -5.17 36.04 -17.14
C GLY A 285 -5.22 37.53 -16.76
N LEU A 286 -5.80 37.85 -15.60
CA LEU A 286 -5.90 39.22 -15.08
C LEU A 286 -5.13 39.44 -13.78
N ASP A 287 -4.55 38.41 -13.18
CA ASP A 287 -3.85 38.48 -11.88
C ASP A 287 -4.76 39.08 -10.79
N VAL A 288 -5.98 38.54 -10.67
CA VAL A 288 -6.99 38.97 -9.68
C VAL A 288 -7.58 37.77 -8.94
N ILE A 289 -8.03 37.99 -7.71
CA ILE A 289 -8.71 36.98 -6.89
C ILE A 289 -10.17 37.40 -6.70
N ALA A 290 -11.10 36.60 -7.19
CA ALA A 290 -12.53 36.74 -6.90
C ALA A 290 -12.86 36.05 -5.58
N MET A 291 -13.68 36.68 -4.75
CA MET A 291 -14.08 36.20 -3.42
C MET A 291 -15.56 36.47 -3.21
N THR A 292 -16.34 35.45 -2.84
CA THR A 292 -17.76 35.64 -2.50
C THR A 292 -17.94 35.86 -1.00
N SER A 293 -18.98 36.59 -0.64
CA SER A 293 -19.29 37.03 0.72
C SER A 293 -20.78 36.99 0.96
N SER A 294 -21.17 36.69 2.20
CA SER A 294 -22.54 36.86 2.71
C SER A 294 -22.66 37.92 3.81
N PHE A 295 -21.52 38.45 4.28
CA PHE A 295 -21.45 39.44 5.34
C PHE A 295 -20.38 40.51 5.02
N PRO A 296 -20.70 41.81 5.13
CA PRO A 296 -21.97 42.36 5.62
C PRO A 296 -23.13 42.20 4.62
N ASP A 297 -22.81 41.99 3.35
CA ASP A 297 -23.79 41.80 2.29
C ASP A 297 -23.41 40.62 1.41
N ASN A 298 -24.41 40.09 0.70
CA ASN A 298 -24.22 39.18 -0.42
C ASN A 298 -23.51 39.94 -1.55
N ALA A 299 -22.28 39.55 -1.85
CA ALA A 299 -21.47 40.20 -2.89
C ALA A 299 -20.36 39.29 -3.39
N VAL A 300 -19.83 39.62 -4.56
CA VAL A 300 -18.50 39.17 -5.01
C VAL A 300 -17.54 40.35 -4.99
N TYR A 301 -16.37 40.12 -4.41
CA TYR A 301 -15.27 41.05 -4.29
C TYR A 301 -14.13 40.58 -5.18
N ILE A 302 -13.68 41.44 -6.09
CA ILE A 302 -12.57 41.16 -6.99
C ILE A 302 -11.37 41.96 -6.51
N TYR A 303 -10.34 41.26 -6.02
CA TYR A 303 -9.10 41.84 -5.54
C TYR A 303 -8.05 41.87 -6.65
N ASP A 304 -7.65 43.07 -7.06
CA ASP A 304 -6.53 43.28 -7.97
C ASP A 304 -5.21 43.24 -7.20
N ILE A 305 -4.43 42.20 -7.47
CA ILE A 305 -3.17 41.92 -6.77
C ILE A 305 -2.16 43.05 -6.99
N GLN A 306 -2.12 43.63 -8.20
CA GLN A 306 -1.14 44.64 -8.56
C GLN A 306 -1.52 46.03 -8.05
N ALA A 307 -2.82 46.35 -8.09
CA ALA A 307 -3.33 47.64 -7.64
C ALA A 307 -3.65 47.69 -6.13
N ASP A 308 -3.62 46.56 -5.42
CA ASP A 308 -4.06 46.42 -4.03
C ASP A 308 -5.48 47.03 -3.80
N ARG A 309 -6.34 46.85 -4.79
CA ARG A 309 -7.71 47.39 -4.83
C ARG A 309 -8.73 46.25 -4.81
N THR A 310 -9.84 46.45 -4.12
CA THR A 310 -10.97 45.52 -4.13
C THR A 310 -12.20 46.17 -4.74
N ASP A 311 -12.77 45.54 -5.77
CA ASP A 311 -14.00 45.97 -6.43
C ASP A 311 -15.18 45.09 -6.00
N LYS A 312 -16.24 45.70 -5.45
CA LYS A 312 -17.46 44.99 -4.98
C LYS A 312 -18.56 44.95 -6.03
N PHE A 313 -19.14 43.79 -6.29
CA PHE A 313 -20.35 43.61 -7.10
C PHE A 313 -21.44 43.01 -6.22
N PRO A 314 -22.58 43.70 -6.02
CA PRO A 314 -23.66 43.20 -5.18
C PRO A 314 -24.35 41.99 -5.82
N LEU A 315 -24.77 41.05 -4.98
CA LEU A 315 -25.49 39.84 -5.37
C LEU A 315 -26.92 39.90 -4.80
N SER A 316 -27.89 39.33 -5.52
CA SER A 316 -29.31 39.31 -5.12
C SER A 316 -29.60 38.26 -4.04
N GLY A 317 -28.79 37.20 -3.95
CA GLY A 317 -28.93 36.09 -3.02
C GLY A 317 -27.60 35.66 -2.42
N THR A 318 -27.66 34.73 -1.46
CA THR A 318 -26.45 34.21 -0.80
C THR A 318 -25.61 33.41 -1.80
N PRO A 319 -24.32 33.76 -2.02
CA PRO A 319 -23.47 33.02 -2.95
C PRO A 319 -23.15 31.63 -2.41
N LYS A 320 -23.07 30.66 -3.32
CA LYS A 320 -22.84 29.23 -3.05
C LYS A 320 -21.60 28.69 -3.73
N VAL A 321 -21.41 29.03 -5.02
CA VAL A 321 -20.32 28.51 -5.85
C VAL A 321 -19.72 29.65 -6.65
N LEU A 322 -18.39 29.72 -6.69
CA LEU A 322 -17.64 30.66 -7.51
C LEU A 322 -16.74 29.90 -8.48
N THR A 323 -16.79 30.29 -9.76
CA THR A 323 -15.88 29.77 -10.78
C THR A 323 -15.47 30.89 -11.74
N VAL A 324 -14.35 30.68 -12.43
CA VAL A 324 -13.71 31.70 -13.28
C VAL A 324 -13.25 31.07 -14.57
N ASP A 325 -13.32 31.80 -15.68
CA ASP A 325 -12.80 31.33 -16.94
C ASP A 325 -11.31 31.66 -17.05
N ASN A 326 -10.46 30.66 -16.82
CA ASN A 326 -9.02 30.79 -16.95
C ASN A 326 -8.49 30.55 -18.38
N SER A 327 -9.36 30.15 -19.34
CA SER A 327 -8.98 30.06 -20.75
C SER A 327 -9.00 31.41 -21.47
N SER A 328 -9.79 32.36 -20.96
CA SER A 328 -10.09 33.63 -21.61
C SER A 328 -9.43 34.82 -20.92
N LYS A 329 -9.09 35.86 -21.71
CA LYS A 329 -8.68 37.17 -21.18
C LYS A 329 -9.88 38.06 -20.79
N LEU A 330 -11.11 37.61 -21.02
CA LEU A 330 -12.34 38.39 -20.82
C LEU A 330 -12.65 38.66 -19.34
N GLY A 331 -11.91 38.06 -18.41
CA GLY A 331 -12.10 38.31 -16.99
C GLY A 331 -13.42 37.74 -16.46
N ARG A 332 -13.91 36.65 -17.06
CA ARG A 332 -15.24 36.12 -16.80
C ARG A 332 -15.31 35.33 -15.49
N ILE A 333 -16.30 35.65 -14.69
CA ILE A 333 -16.56 35.06 -13.36
C ILE A 333 -18.03 34.64 -13.33
N ALA A 334 -18.33 33.42 -12.88
CA ALA A 334 -19.69 32.96 -12.68
C ALA A 334 -19.94 32.60 -11.21
N ILE A 335 -21.09 33.03 -10.69
CA ILE A 335 -21.46 32.90 -9.28
C ILE A 335 -22.85 32.29 -9.18
N LEU A 336 -22.95 31.08 -8.62
CA LEU A 336 -24.23 30.51 -8.19
C LEU A 336 -24.67 31.16 -6.87
N GLN A 337 -25.91 31.58 -6.79
CA GLN A 337 -26.48 32.19 -5.59
C GLN A 337 -27.95 31.78 -5.37
N GLY A 338 -28.45 32.05 -4.17
CA GLY A 338 -29.86 31.86 -3.82
C GLY A 338 -30.14 30.58 -3.03
N SER A 339 -31.42 30.26 -2.85
CA SER A 339 -31.85 29.08 -2.07
C SER A 339 -31.83 27.81 -2.93
N TYR A 340 -32.23 26.65 -2.40
CA TYR A 340 -32.38 25.44 -3.24
C TYR A 340 -33.48 25.62 -4.30
N TYR A 341 -34.56 26.34 -3.97
CA TYR A 341 -35.73 26.51 -4.84
C TYR A 341 -35.66 27.73 -5.75
N GLU A 342 -34.78 28.68 -5.45
CA GLU A 342 -34.64 29.96 -6.16
C GLU A 342 -33.16 30.21 -6.40
N GLN A 343 -32.62 29.58 -7.45
CA GLN A 343 -31.23 29.73 -7.85
C GLN A 343 -31.08 30.73 -8.99
N GLN A 344 -30.01 31.50 -8.92
CA GLN A 344 -29.60 32.45 -9.95
C GLN A 344 -28.09 32.29 -10.16
N ILE A 345 -27.62 32.44 -11.40
CA ILE A 345 -26.20 32.49 -11.73
C ILE A 345 -25.90 33.89 -12.25
N ASP A 346 -25.05 34.63 -11.56
CA ASP A 346 -24.53 35.91 -12.05
C ASP A 346 -23.21 35.68 -12.78
N ILE A 347 -23.09 36.29 -13.95
CA ILE A 347 -21.93 36.22 -14.83
C ILE A 347 -21.37 37.64 -14.94
N ILE A 348 -20.11 37.80 -14.56
CA ILE A 348 -19.41 39.07 -14.56
C ILE A 348 -18.24 38.98 -15.54
N ASP A 349 -18.29 39.80 -16.59
CA ASP A 349 -17.15 40.05 -17.46
C ASP A 349 -16.38 41.23 -16.90
N PHE A 350 -15.38 40.93 -16.06
CA PHE A 350 -14.67 41.93 -15.28
C PHE A 350 -13.68 42.74 -16.12
N ASN A 351 -13.86 44.05 -16.13
CA ASN A 351 -12.91 44.96 -16.75
C ASN A 351 -11.93 45.51 -15.71
N LYS A 352 -10.73 44.93 -15.67
CA LYS A 352 -9.66 45.33 -14.74
C LYS A 352 -9.30 46.82 -14.80
N ARG A 353 -9.35 47.43 -15.98
CA ARG A 353 -8.95 48.85 -16.17
C ARG A 353 -9.97 49.81 -15.57
N ASP A 354 -11.25 49.49 -15.75
CA ASP A 354 -12.35 50.32 -15.27
C ASP A 354 -13.55 49.43 -14.93
N LYS A 355 -13.78 49.27 -13.63
CA LYS A 355 -14.88 48.48 -13.08
C LYS A 355 -16.24 48.90 -13.65
N SER A 356 -16.45 50.18 -13.95
CA SER A 356 -17.73 50.68 -14.46
C SER A 356 -18.09 50.13 -15.85
N ASN A 357 -17.10 49.64 -16.59
CA ASN A 357 -17.27 48.97 -17.88
C ASN A 357 -17.37 47.45 -17.77
N SER A 358 -17.43 46.90 -16.55
CA SER A 358 -17.70 45.47 -16.36
C SER A 358 -19.15 45.17 -16.69
N GLN A 359 -19.40 44.06 -17.36
CA GLN A 359 -20.77 43.62 -17.67
C GLN A 359 -21.22 42.60 -16.64
N VAL A 360 -22.48 42.70 -16.21
CA VAL A 360 -23.11 41.75 -15.31
C VAL A 360 -24.40 41.25 -15.95
N GLN A 361 -24.53 39.94 -16.06
CA GLN A 361 -25.68 39.26 -16.63
C GLN A 361 -26.14 38.18 -15.65
N SER A 362 -27.44 37.97 -15.55
CA SER A 362 -28.02 36.96 -14.66
C SER A 362 -28.76 35.92 -15.49
N VAL A 363 -28.57 34.65 -15.14
CA VAL A 363 -29.27 33.51 -15.76
C VAL A 363 -29.91 32.65 -14.68
N PHE A 364 -31.00 31.97 -15.06
CA PHE A 364 -31.78 31.14 -14.16
C PHE A 364 -31.76 29.70 -14.68
N PRO A 365 -31.08 28.77 -13.97
CA PRO A 365 -31.02 27.38 -14.40
C PRO A 365 -32.39 26.72 -14.31
N SER A 366 -32.68 25.80 -15.23
CA SER A 366 -33.97 25.06 -15.23
C SER A 366 -34.06 24.01 -14.12
N VAL A 367 -32.92 23.63 -13.55
CA VAL A 367 -32.76 22.65 -12.47
C VAL A 367 -32.03 23.26 -11.28
N ALA A 368 -32.17 22.62 -10.10
CA ALA A 368 -31.31 22.94 -8.97
C ALA A 368 -29.87 22.53 -9.30
N VAL A 369 -28.94 23.46 -9.20
CA VAL A 369 -27.51 23.30 -9.46
C VAL A 369 -26.77 23.23 -8.12
N GLN A 370 -25.86 22.28 -7.97
CA GLN A 370 -24.96 22.17 -6.82
C GLN A 370 -23.56 22.73 -7.11
N ASN A 371 -23.11 22.69 -8.37
CA ASN A 371 -21.79 23.18 -8.79
C ASN A 371 -21.80 23.61 -10.26
N LEU A 372 -20.86 24.45 -10.69
CA LEU A 372 -20.75 24.87 -12.09
C LEU A 372 -19.34 25.27 -12.50
N ILE A 373 -19.08 25.22 -13.80
CA ILE A 373 -17.87 25.70 -14.45
C ILE A 373 -18.23 26.66 -15.56
N VAL A 374 -17.44 27.72 -15.72
CA VAL A 374 -17.54 28.65 -16.86
C VAL A 374 -16.30 28.51 -17.75
N LYS A 375 -16.53 28.44 -19.06
CA LYS A 375 -15.49 28.52 -20.09
C LYS A 375 -16.06 29.17 -21.34
N ASN A 376 -15.41 30.21 -21.84
CA ASN A 376 -15.92 31.04 -22.93
C ASN A 376 -17.38 31.41 -22.65
N ASP A 377 -18.24 31.41 -23.67
CA ASP A 377 -19.66 31.75 -23.57
C ASP A 377 -20.54 30.59 -23.09
N THR A 378 -19.98 29.60 -22.38
CA THR A 378 -20.72 28.41 -21.94
C THR A 378 -20.53 28.14 -20.45
N LEU A 379 -21.63 27.77 -19.80
CA LEU A 379 -21.68 27.20 -18.46
C LEU A 379 -21.89 25.69 -18.54
N LEU A 380 -21.14 24.94 -17.75
CA LEU A 380 -21.43 23.54 -17.44
C LEU A 380 -22.00 23.49 -16.02
N LEU A 381 -23.23 23.01 -15.89
CA LEU A 381 -23.99 22.96 -14.66
C LEU A 381 -24.06 21.52 -14.15
N VAL A 382 -23.74 21.35 -12.87
CA VAL A 382 -23.88 20.09 -12.15
C VAL A 382 -25.15 20.17 -11.31
N PRO A 383 -26.19 19.38 -11.62
CA PRO A 383 -27.44 19.41 -10.87
C PRO A 383 -27.30 18.85 -9.45
N ASP A 384 -28.19 19.28 -8.56
CA ASP A 384 -28.32 18.81 -7.17
C ASP A 384 -29.20 17.55 -7.13
N GLY A 385 -28.56 16.38 -7.18
CA GLY A 385 -29.25 15.10 -7.21
C GLY A 385 -28.34 13.93 -7.60
N ASN A 386 -28.63 12.74 -7.05
CA ASN A 386 -27.89 11.53 -7.42
C ASN A 386 -28.33 11.08 -8.82
N SER A 387 -27.37 10.92 -9.73
CA SER A 387 -27.57 10.37 -11.10
C SER A 387 -28.28 11.26 -12.11
N GLU A 388 -28.30 12.58 -11.90
CA GLU A 388 -28.81 13.52 -12.92
C GLU A 388 -27.74 13.85 -14.00
N PRO A 389 -28.17 14.07 -15.27
CA PRO A 389 -27.25 14.44 -16.36
C PRO A 389 -26.64 15.83 -16.12
N LEU A 390 -25.44 16.07 -16.65
CA LEU A 390 -24.91 17.44 -16.66
C LEU A 390 -25.70 18.30 -17.67
N PHE A 391 -25.83 19.59 -17.36
CA PHE A 391 -26.49 20.55 -18.23
C PHE A 391 -25.47 21.53 -18.78
N ARG A 392 -25.62 21.88 -20.04
CA ARG A 392 -24.85 22.92 -20.70
C ARG A 392 -25.75 24.11 -20.93
N MET A 393 -25.29 25.31 -20.58
CA MET A 393 -26.03 26.55 -20.82
C MET A 393 -25.18 27.55 -21.59
N SER A 394 -25.74 28.11 -22.66
CA SER A 394 -25.14 29.23 -23.39
C SER A 394 -25.38 30.54 -22.65
N ILE A 395 -24.32 31.31 -22.41
CA ILE A 395 -24.39 32.62 -21.74
C ILE A 395 -25.10 33.66 -22.62
N ASN A 396 -24.91 33.56 -23.94
CA ASN A 396 -25.45 34.54 -24.89
C ASN A 396 -26.91 34.31 -25.24
N THR A 397 -27.32 33.03 -25.36
CA THR A 397 -28.68 32.66 -25.79
C THR A 397 -29.57 32.17 -24.66
N PHE A 398 -28.99 31.84 -23.50
CA PHE A 398 -29.66 31.19 -22.37
C PHE A 398 -30.30 29.83 -22.71
N GLU A 399 -29.92 29.25 -23.85
CA GLU A 399 -30.37 27.92 -24.22
C GLU A 399 -29.65 26.88 -23.36
N GLU A 400 -30.45 26.01 -22.74
CA GLU A 400 -29.99 24.90 -21.92
C GLU A 400 -30.10 23.59 -22.72
N GLN A 401 -29.05 22.77 -22.68
CA GLN A 401 -28.95 21.47 -23.34
C GLN A 401 -28.63 20.41 -22.31
N VAL A 402 -29.42 19.34 -22.29
CA VAL A 402 -29.20 18.18 -21.42
C VAL A 402 -28.18 17.25 -22.07
N TYR A 403 -27.21 16.78 -21.30
CA TYR A 403 -26.28 15.76 -21.77
C TYR A 403 -26.61 14.38 -21.21
N GLU A 404 -27.33 13.57 -21.99
CA GLU A 404 -27.62 12.17 -21.67
C GLU A 404 -26.38 11.31 -21.94
N GLY A 405 -25.70 10.87 -20.88
CA GLY A 405 -24.51 10.01 -21.00
C GLY A 405 -23.59 10.05 -19.77
N LEU A 406 -23.69 11.11 -18.97
CA LEU A 406 -22.90 11.29 -17.77
C LEU A 406 -23.58 10.77 -16.50
N GLY A 407 -24.78 10.17 -16.58
CA GLY A 407 -25.56 9.74 -15.42
C GLY A 407 -24.89 8.62 -14.60
N HIS A 408 -23.91 8.97 -13.77
CA HIS A 408 -23.26 8.07 -12.84
C HIS A 408 -23.17 8.72 -11.47
N ASP A 409 -24.05 8.33 -10.55
CA ASP A 409 -23.87 8.40 -9.09
C ASP A 409 -23.02 9.59 -8.57
N PHE A 410 -23.44 10.78 -9.00
CA PHE A 410 -22.79 12.05 -8.72
C PHE A 410 -23.18 12.56 -7.33
N SER A 411 -22.76 11.83 -6.30
CA SER A 411 -22.60 12.40 -4.95
C SER A 411 -21.38 13.35 -4.93
N GLN A 412 -21.35 14.29 -5.88
CA GLN A 412 -20.23 15.16 -6.19
C GLN A 412 -20.23 16.39 -5.29
N ASN A 413 -19.11 16.64 -4.61
CA ASN A 413 -18.92 17.90 -3.90
C ASN A 413 -18.26 18.99 -4.78
N LYS A 414 -17.56 18.61 -5.86
CA LYS A 414 -16.83 19.55 -6.72
C LYS A 414 -16.57 19.01 -8.13
N ILE A 415 -16.70 19.89 -9.12
CA ILE A 415 -16.18 19.70 -10.49
C ILE A 415 -14.99 20.65 -10.68
N VAL A 416 -13.92 20.19 -11.32
CA VAL A 416 -12.72 20.99 -11.61
C VAL A 416 -12.36 20.84 -13.09
N MET A 417 -12.07 21.96 -13.76
CA MET A 417 -11.67 21.96 -15.16
C MET A 417 -10.17 22.18 -15.33
N ASN A 418 -9.61 21.42 -16.26
CA ASN A 418 -8.35 21.73 -16.93
C ASN A 418 -8.69 22.53 -18.21
N TYR A 419 -8.36 23.82 -18.18
CA TYR A 419 -8.67 24.74 -19.27
C TYR A 419 -7.77 24.57 -20.50
N ASP A 420 -6.58 23.97 -20.35
CA ASP A 420 -5.61 23.81 -21.44
C ASP A 420 -5.85 22.52 -22.25
N ALA A 421 -6.28 21.44 -21.60
CA ALA A 421 -6.55 20.16 -22.26
C ALA A 421 -8.04 19.92 -22.51
N ASP A 422 -8.89 20.90 -22.20
CA ASP A 422 -10.34 20.81 -22.29
C ASP A 422 -10.89 19.58 -21.56
N MET A 423 -10.49 19.40 -20.29
CA MET A 423 -10.94 18.26 -19.49
C MET A 423 -11.73 18.71 -18.27
N ALA A 424 -12.83 18.04 -17.95
CA ALA A 424 -13.54 18.22 -16.68
C ALA A 424 -13.37 16.98 -15.81
N TYR A 425 -13.05 17.19 -14.54
CA TYR A 425 -12.86 16.16 -13.54
C TYR A 425 -13.92 16.29 -12.46
N THR A 426 -14.41 15.14 -12.01
CA THR A 426 -15.42 15.03 -10.99
C THR A 426 -15.01 13.95 -10.01
N LEU A 427 -15.41 14.11 -8.74
CA LEU A 427 -15.13 13.16 -7.69
C LEU A 427 -16.43 12.64 -7.10
N SER A 428 -16.65 11.34 -7.18
CA SER A 428 -17.75 10.67 -6.49
C SER A 428 -17.33 10.27 -5.08
N THR A 429 -18.15 10.65 -4.10
CA THR A 429 -17.93 10.33 -2.68
C THR A 429 -18.67 9.08 -2.23
N SER A 430 -19.60 8.56 -3.04
CA SER A 430 -20.30 7.29 -2.84
C SER A 430 -19.36 6.12 -3.13
N SER A 431 -19.51 5.03 -2.37
CA SER A 431 -18.66 3.85 -2.50
C SER A 431 -19.03 3.01 -3.73
N PRO A 432 -18.07 2.55 -4.55
CA PRO A 432 -16.63 2.86 -4.47
C PRO A 432 -16.35 4.28 -4.96
N LYS A 433 -15.47 5.00 -4.25
CA LYS A 433 -15.16 6.43 -4.50
C LYS A 433 -14.38 6.59 -5.81
N ARG A 434 -14.93 7.29 -6.79
CA ARG A 434 -14.37 7.38 -8.16
C ARG A 434 -13.87 8.78 -8.50
N ILE A 435 -12.79 8.86 -9.26
CA ILE A 435 -12.48 10.06 -10.05
C ILE A 435 -12.95 9.77 -11.46
N VAL A 436 -13.84 10.61 -11.98
CA VAL A 436 -14.34 10.53 -13.36
C VAL A 436 -13.88 11.78 -14.07
N TYR A 437 -13.29 11.60 -15.24
CA TYR A 437 -12.99 12.71 -16.12
C TYR A 437 -13.71 12.56 -17.45
N THR A 438 -13.84 13.70 -18.10
CA THR A 438 -14.40 13.84 -19.42
C THR A 438 -13.46 14.72 -20.24
N LYS A 439 -13.30 14.37 -21.50
CA LYS A 439 -12.84 15.30 -22.52
C LYS A 439 -13.97 16.13 -23.10
N LEU A 440 -13.72 17.43 -23.15
CA LEU A 440 -14.60 18.45 -23.67
C LEU A 440 -14.05 18.92 -25.01
N LYS A 441 -14.95 19.27 -25.92
CA LYS A 441 -14.68 20.00 -27.15
C LYS A 441 -14.68 21.49 -26.84
N GLU A 442 -14.25 22.32 -27.80
CA GLU A 442 -14.13 23.78 -27.65
C GLU A 442 -15.36 24.48 -27.04
N ASN A 443 -16.54 23.90 -27.23
CA ASN A 443 -17.84 24.39 -26.76
C ASN A 443 -18.35 23.78 -25.44
N LEU A 444 -17.51 23.07 -24.68
CA LEU A 444 -17.94 22.20 -23.58
C LEU A 444 -18.89 21.06 -24.02
N ASP A 445 -18.78 20.63 -25.27
CA ASP A 445 -19.45 19.41 -25.75
C ASP A 445 -18.60 18.19 -25.38
N PHE A 446 -19.19 17.05 -25.08
CA PHE A 446 -18.45 15.89 -24.57
C PHE A 446 -18.03 14.98 -25.74
N ASP A 447 -16.81 14.43 -25.69
CA ASP A 447 -16.28 13.56 -26.75
C ASP A 447 -16.75 12.09 -26.64
N GLY A 448 -17.59 11.77 -25.65
CA GLY A 448 -18.18 10.42 -25.45
C GLY A 448 -17.23 9.38 -24.84
N GLU A 449 -15.95 9.70 -24.68
CA GLU A 449 -14.98 8.87 -23.95
C GLU A 449 -14.98 9.24 -22.47
N HIS A 450 -15.27 8.24 -21.63
CA HIS A 450 -15.31 8.36 -20.18
C HIS A 450 -14.42 7.29 -19.57
N HIS A 451 -13.59 7.69 -18.61
CA HIS A 451 -12.77 6.74 -17.87
C HIS A 451 -12.99 6.92 -16.38
N VAL A 452 -13.12 5.78 -15.71
CA VAL A 452 -13.43 5.69 -14.29
C VAL A 452 -12.24 5.07 -13.60
N TYR A 453 -11.66 5.80 -12.65
CA TYR A 453 -10.73 5.20 -11.69
C TYR A 453 -11.50 4.60 -10.52
N HIS A 454 -11.27 3.31 -10.26
CA HIS A 454 -11.84 2.57 -9.14
C HIS A 454 -10.76 2.32 -8.09
N ASP A 455 -10.97 2.82 -6.87
CA ASP A 455 -10.17 2.41 -5.71
C ASP A 455 -10.90 2.67 -4.39
N ASP A 456 -10.49 1.96 -3.34
CA ASP A 456 -11.11 1.94 -2.01
C ASP A 456 -10.59 3.06 -1.06
N TYR A 457 -9.80 4.01 -1.57
CA TYR A 457 -9.23 5.07 -0.74
C TYR A 457 -10.27 6.08 -0.25
N TYR A 458 -10.11 6.51 1.00
CA TYR A 458 -11.00 7.46 1.65
C TYR A 458 -10.74 8.89 1.14
N LYS A 459 -11.54 9.36 0.18
CA LYS A 459 -11.42 10.72 -0.38
C LYS A 459 -12.29 11.71 0.40
N TYR A 460 -11.73 12.83 0.85
CA TYR A 460 -12.51 14.01 1.30
C TYR A 460 -13.07 14.72 0.07
N GLY A 461 -14.17 15.45 0.22
CA GLY A 461 -14.93 16.06 -0.88
C GLY A 461 -14.20 17.13 -1.73
N TYR A 462 -12.91 17.39 -1.48
CA TYR A 462 -12.12 18.37 -2.22
C TYR A 462 -10.94 17.71 -2.93
N PHE A 463 -10.65 18.19 -4.13
CA PHE A 463 -9.46 17.83 -4.89
C PHE A 463 -9.01 19.01 -5.75
N TRP A 464 -7.74 18.98 -6.18
CA TRP A 464 -7.10 19.97 -7.02
C TRP A 464 -6.39 19.29 -8.19
N LEU A 465 -6.25 20.00 -9.31
CA LEU A 465 -5.44 19.58 -10.44
C LEU A 465 -4.07 20.24 -10.35
N GLY A 466 -3.01 19.48 -10.61
CA GLY A 466 -1.68 20.04 -10.81
C GLY A 466 -1.62 20.90 -12.06
N LYS A 467 -0.75 21.92 -12.08
CA LYS A 467 -0.63 22.86 -13.20
C LYS A 467 -0.30 22.21 -14.56
N ASN A 468 0.47 21.11 -14.55
CA ASN A 468 0.77 20.33 -15.76
C ASN A 468 -0.27 19.25 -16.06
N HIS A 469 -1.33 19.18 -15.24
CA HIS A 469 -2.47 18.28 -15.40
C HIS A 469 -2.12 16.79 -15.43
N GLN A 470 -0.93 16.44 -14.94
CA GLN A 470 -0.49 15.06 -14.77
C GLN A 470 -0.86 14.49 -13.40
N PHE A 471 -1.44 15.30 -12.51
CA PHE A 471 -1.71 14.90 -11.14
C PHE A 471 -3.05 15.44 -10.63
N VAL A 472 -3.78 14.60 -9.90
CA VAL A 472 -4.89 15.01 -9.02
C VAL A 472 -4.40 14.93 -7.58
N TYR A 473 -4.70 15.96 -6.82
CA TYR A 473 -4.37 16.03 -5.40
C TYR A 473 -5.65 15.99 -4.58
N GLY A 474 -5.77 15.03 -3.66
CA GLY A 474 -6.93 14.89 -2.78
C GLY A 474 -6.85 15.75 -1.52
N GLY A 475 -7.98 15.96 -0.85
CA GLY A 475 -8.09 16.69 0.44
C GLY A 475 -7.22 16.17 1.59
N TYR A 476 -6.83 14.89 1.54
CA TYR A 476 -5.88 14.25 2.47
C TYR A 476 -4.42 14.38 2.03
N GLY A 477 -4.16 15.06 0.92
CA GLY A 477 -2.83 15.19 0.33
C GLY A 477 -2.42 14.00 -0.51
N ASP A 478 -3.31 13.03 -0.78
CA ASP A 478 -3.04 11.97 -1.75
C ASP A 478 -2.74 12.55 -3.12
N ILE A 479 -1.77 11.97 -3.82
CA ILE A 479 -1.39 12.33 -5.18
C ILE A 479 -1.70 11.15 -6.08
N PHE A 480 -2.50 11.41 -7.10
CA PHE A 480 -2.84 10.44 -8.14
C PHE A 480 -2.23 10.90 -9.45
N SER A 481 -1.48 10.03 -10.13
CA SER A 481 -1.02 10.33 -11.48
C SER A 481 -2.17 10.21 -12.48
N LEU A 482 -2.38 11.27 -13.25
CA LEU A 482 -3.12 11.27 -14.50
C LEU A 482 -2.13 10.87 -15.60
N LYS A 483 -2.09 9.58 -15.95
CA LYS A 483 -1.41 9.13 -17.17
C LYS A 483 -2.17 9.66 -18.41
N GLU A 484 -1.51 9.61 -19.57
CA GLU A 484 -2.11 10.01 -20.84
C GLU A 484 -3.53 9.43 -21.02
N PRO A 485 -4.43 10.15 -21.72
CA PRO A 485 -5.87 9.85 -21.79
C PRO A 485 -6.24 8.41 -22.18
N ASP A 486 -5.31 7.62 -22.72
CA ASP A 486 -5.53 6.28 -23.25
C ASP A 486 -5.05 5.15 -22.30
N GLU A 487 -4.35 5.45 -21.21
CA GLU A 487 -3.90 4.46 -20.21
C GLU A 487 -4.67 4.57 -18.89
N LYS A 488 -4.67 3.48 -18.09
CA LYS A 488 -5.26 3.44 -16.75
C LYS A 488 -4.82 4.66 -15.92
N ILE A 489 -5.72 5.62 -15.76
CA ILE A 489 -5.53 6.81 -14.92
C ILE A 489 -5.74 6.46 -13.46
N GLY A 490 -5.01 7.14 -12.58
CA GLY A 490 -5.33 7.20 -11.17
C GLY A 490 -4.42 6.39 -10.26
N THR A 491 -3.25 5.92 -10.71
CA THR A 491 -2.30 5.28 -9.81
C THR A 491 -1.95 6.22 -8.66
N TRP A 492 -2.22 5.79 -7.44
CA TRP A 492 -1.74 6.47 -6.24
C TRP A 492 -0.21 6.41 -6.23
N ILE A 493 0.43 7.56 -6.11
CA ILE A 493 1.91 7.69 -6.13
C ILE A 493 2.45 8.29 -4.83
N GLY A 494 1.65 8.24 -3.76
CA GLY A 494 2.00 8.74 -2.43
C GLY A 494 1.15 9.91 -1.97
N GLY A 495 1.44 10.40 -0.76
CA GLY A 495 0.89 11.63 -0.20
C GLY A 495 1.86 12.82 -0.29
N ILE A 496 1.34 14.04 -0.17
CA ILE A 496 2.14 15.27 0.01
C ILE A 496 2.67 15.38 1.45
N THR A 497 1.98 14.79 2.42
CA THR A 497 2.38 14.79 3.84
C THR A 497 2.05 13.43 4.47
N ASN A 498 2.85 12.98 5.43
CA ASN A 498 2.74 11.64 6.04
C ASN A 498 1.75 11.55 7.21
N ASP A 499 1.15 12.67 7.59
CA ASP A 499 0.22 12.68 8.71
C ASP A 499 -1.19 12.44 8.19
N GLU A 500 -1.64 11.18 8.30
CA GLU A 500 -3.02 10.77 8.00
C GLU A 500 -4.04 11.50 8.89
N SER A 501 -3.62 12.10 10.00
CA SER A 501 -4.47 12.93 10.88
C SER A 501 -4.60 14.38 10.42
N VAL A 502 -3.74 14.84 9.50
CA VAL A 502 -3.85 16.18 8.90
C VAL A 502 -4.91 16.17 7.81
N THR A 503 -6.10 16.63 8.19
CA THR A 503 -7.25 16.80 7.31
C THR A 503 -7.38 18.27 6.89
N GLY A 504 -7.80 18.53 5.65
CA GLY A 504 -8.02 19.91 5.16
C GLY A 504 -6.82 20.58 4.49
N LYS A 505 -6.13 19.89 3.58
CA LYS A 505 -4.99 20.45 2.85
C LYS A 505 -5.47 21.31 1.68
N PHE A 506 -5.29 22.62 1.74
CA PHE A 506 -5.45 23.48 0.57
C PHE A 506 -4.13 23.54 -0.18
N ILE A 507 -4.19 23.41 -1.51
CA ILE A 507 -3.00 23.27 -2.36
C ILE A 507 -2.97 24.39 -3.39
N ALA A 508 -1.82 25.04 -3.54
CA ALA A 508 -1.53 25.95 -4.63
C ALA A 508 -0.24 25.58 -5.34
N PHE A 509 -0.20 25.81 -6.65
CA PHE A 509 0.97 25.53 -7.50
C PHE A 509 1.59 26.83 -7.97
N SER A 510 2.91 26.95 -7.86
CA SER A 510 3.66 28.06 -8.45
C SER A 510 3.49 28.09 -9.97
N ASP A 511 3.71 29.23 -10.61
CA ASP A 511 3.55 29.36 -12.05
C ASP A 511 4.54 28.55 -12.88
N ASN A 512 5.76 28.37 -12.41
CA ASN A 512 6.71 27.45 -13.04
C ASN A 512 6.33 25.97 -12.79
N GLY A 513 5.42 25.71 -11.84
CA GLY A 513 5.00 24.36 -11.46
C GLY A 513 5.98 23.63 -10.54
N ASP A 514 7.11 24.24 -10.19
CA ASP A 514 8.19 23.59 -9.41
C ASP A 514 7.90 23.56 -7.91
N GLN A 515 6.99 24.40 -7.43
CA GLN A 515 6.63 24.51 -6.01
C GLN A 515 5.15 24.26 -5.78
N ILE A 516 4.88 23.57 -4.68
CA ILE A 516 3.54 23.31 -4.14
C ILE A 516 3.49 23.99 -2.77
N ALA A 517 2.52 24.88 -2.56
CA ALA A 517 2.19 25.37 -1.23
C ALA A 517 1.01 24.56 -0.68
N VAL A 518 1.15 24.05 0.54
CA VAL A 518 0.12 23.27 1.23
C VAL A 518 -0.14 23.85 2.60
N THR A 519 -1.41 24.00 2.97
CA THR A 519 -1.78 24.29 4.36
C THR A 519 -1.85 23.00 5.16
N GLU A 520 -1.14 22.94 6.28
CA GLU A 520 -1.37 21.93 7.30
C GLU A 520 -2.11 22.56 8.48
N SER A 521 -3.21 21.94 8.88
CA SER A 521 -3.86 22.21 10.16
C SER A 521 -3.95 20.90 10.92
N ASN A 522 -3.43 20.85 12.15
CA ASN A 522 -3.75 19.71 13.00
C ASN A 522 -5.19 19.89 13.45
N ILE A 523 -6.09 19.13 12.82
CA ILE A 523 -7.47 19.02 13.27
C ILE A 523 -7.47 17.95 14.34
N VAL A 524 -7.61 18.34 15.61
CA VAL A 524 -7.88 17.38 16.68
C VAL A 524 -9.34 16.97 16.52
N SER A 525 -9.59 15.90 15.76
CA SER A 525 -10.95 15.41 15.50
C SER A 525 -11.54 14.82 16.79
N ASN A 526 -12.23 15.65 17.57
CA ASN A 526 -13.17 15.16 18.56
C ASN A 526 -14.53 15.07 17.86
N TRP A 527 -15.12 13.88 17.81
CA TRP A 527 -16.37 13.52 17.11
C TRP A 527 -17.64 14.29 17.56
N GLN A 528 -17.50 15.43 18.27
CA GLN A 528 -18.62 16.27 18.72
C GLN A 528 -18.30 17.76 18.51
N ASP A 529 -18.80 18.27 17.37
CA ASP A 529 -19.29 19.63 17.07
C ASP A 529 -18.41 20.87 17.18
N PHE A 530 -17.14 20.81 17.58
CA PHE A 530 -16.21 21.93 17.34
C PHE A 530 -14.80 21.42 17.05
N ASP A 531 -14.40 21.47 15.77
CA ASP A 531 -13.00 21.32 15.38
C ASP A 531 -12.22 22.50 15.99
N PHE A 532 -11.51 22.24 17.10
CA PHE A 532 -10.52 23.17 17.62
C PHE A 532 -9.31 23.07 16.69
N LEU A 533 -9.29 23.96 15.70
CA LEU A 533 -8.21 24.03 14.73
C LEU A 533 -6.99 24.66 15.41
N SER A 534 -5.88 23.92 15.39
CA SER A 534 -4.56 24.41 15.82
C SER A 534 -3.91 25.30 14.74
N GLU A 535 -2.79 25.95 15.07
CA GLU A 535 -2.02 26.82 14.15
C GLU A 535 -1.96 26.25 12.73
N SER A 536 -2.36 27.06 11.74
CA SER A 536 -2.16 26.69 10.35
C SER A 536 -0.75 27.07 9.90
N GLU A 537 -0.04 26.08 9.40
CA GLU A 537 1.28 26.22 8.81
C GLU A 537 1.16 26.07 7.29
N ILE A 538 1.78 26.98 6.53
CA ILE A 538 1.90 26.86 5.08
C ILE A 538 3.27 26.28 4.77
N LYS A 539 3.31 25.06 4.23
CA LYS A 539 4.53 24.40 3.77
C LYS A 539 4.70 24.63 2.28
N ILE A 540 5.89 25.10 1.89
CA ILE A 540 6.31 25.21 0.49
C ILE A 540 7.21 24.01 0.20
N ILE A 541 6.81 23.19 -0.76
CA ILE A 541 7.42 21.91 -1.08
C ILE A 541 7.85 21.95 -2.55
N ASN A 542 9.03 21.43 -2.87
CA ASN A 542 9.42 21.23 -4.27
C ASN A 542 8.62 20.04 -4.85
N LYS A 543 8.03 20.25 -6.02
CA LYS A 543 7.13 19.27 -6.64
C LYS A 543 7.84 17.98 -7.02
N GLU A 544 9.06 18.05 -7.53
CA GLU A 544 9.78 16.89 -8.09
C GLU A 544 10.34 15.99 -6.99
N ASP A 545 11.05 16.59 -6.04
CA ASP A 545 11.78 15.85 -5.00
C ASP A 545 11.01 15.75 -3.67
N LYS A 546 9.82 16.38 -3.59
CA LYS A 546 8.96 16.49 -2.40
C LYS A 546 9.67 17.12 -1.19
N ARG A 547 10.80 17.80 -1.38
CA ARG A 547 11.56 18.43 -0.31
C ARG A 547 10.82 19.65 0.22
N LEU A 548 10.72 19.76 1.55
CA LEU A 548 10.29 20.99 2.21
C LEU A 548 11.31 22.10 1.90
N LEU A 549 10.87 23.11 1.15
CA LEU A 549 11.65 24.30 0.84
C LEU A 549 11.50 25.36 1.92
N ASN A 550 10.29 25.53 2.45
CA ASN A 550 10.01 26.52 3.47
C ASN A 550 8.73 26.19 4.27
N SER A 551 8.57 26.85 5.41
CA SER A 551 7.39 26.74 6.25
C SER A 551 7.03 28.10 6.86
N ILE A 552 5.76 28.49 6.78
CA ILE A 552 5.26 29.77 7.30
C ILE A 552 4.13 29.51 8.30
N SER A 553 4.34 29.88 9.56
CA SER A 553 3.27 29.89 10.57
C SER A 553 2.43 31.16 10.47
N LEU A 554 1.11 31.01 10.31
CA LEU A 554 0.18 32.14 10.21
C LEU A 554 -0.19 32.75 11.57
N SER A 555 0.06 32.07 12.69
CA SER A 555 -0.27 32.58 14.03
C SER A 555 0.57 33.81 14.45
N LYS A 556 1.71 34.03 13.77
CA LYS A 556 2.62 35.16 14.03
C LYS A 556 2.15 36.51 13.45
N LEU A 557 1.02 36.55 12.73
CA LEU A 557 0.53 37.75 12.05
C LEU A 557 0.07 38.87 13.01
N ASP A 558 -0.61 38.50 14.10
CA ASP A 558 -1.19 39.44 15.07
C ASP A 558 -1.45 38.79 16.45
N ASN A 559 -0.75 37.69 16.77
CA ASN A 559 -0.99 36.84 17.94
C ASN A 559 -2.38 36.18 17.99
N LYS A 560 -3.07 36.07 16.85
CA LYS A 560 -4.30 35.29 16.72
C LYS A 560 -4.09 34.05 15.86
N PHE A 561 -4.94 33.05 16.06
CA PHE A 561 -4.96 31.84 15.24
C PHE A 561 -5.69 32.13 13.93
N HIS A 562 -4.94 32.11 12.83
CA HIS A 562 -5.46 32.23 11.48
C HIS A 562 -5.45 30.88 10.79
N HIS A 563 -6.55 30.54 10.12
CA HIS A 563 -6.63 29.35 9.26
C HIS A 563 -6.64 29.76 7.81
N ALA A 564 -5.57 29.46 7.07
CA ALA A 564 -5.59 29.60 5.63
C ALA A 564 -6.59 28.60 5.03
N LYS A 565 -7.62 29.15 4.40
CA LYS A 565 -8.66 28.40 3.70
C LYS A 565 -8.42 28.33 2.20
N TRP A 566 -7.60 29.24 1.66
CA TRP A 566 -7.28 29.25 0.24
C TRP A 566 -5.86 29.75 0.02
N LEU A 567 -5.18 29.13 -0.94
CA LEU A 567 -3.82 29.49 -1.36
C LEU A 567 -3.81 29.76 -2.87
N TYR A 568 -3.05 30.78 -3.29
CA TYR A 568 -2.89 31.13 -4.70
C TYR A 568 -1.47 31.62 -4.97
N TYR A 569 -0.86 31.19 -6.07
CA TYR A 569 0.29 31.88 -6.64
C TYR A 569 -0.19 32.85 -7.71
N SER A 570 0.24 34.11 -7.61
CA SER A 570 0.07 35.10 -8.67
C SER A 570 1.06 34.88 -9.80
N SER A 571 0.80 35.55 -10.94
CA SER A 571 1.59 35.52 -12.19
C SER A 571 3.12 35.73 -12.04
N ASN A 572 3.56 36.28 -10.91
CA ASN A 572 4.96 36.55 -10.57
C ASN A 572 5.52 35.61 -9.48
N ASN A 573 4.90 34.44 -9.27
CA ASN A 573 5.25 33.46 -8.22
C ASN A 573 5.17 34.02 -6.79
N GLN A 574 4.28 34.97 -6.54
CA GLN A 574 4.02 35.47 -5.20
C GLN A 574 2.86 34.69 -4.59
N LEU A 575 3.10 34.05 -3.44
CA LEU A 575 2.09 33.29 -2.72
C LEU A 575 1.16 34.22 -1.94
N PHE A 576 -0.14 33.97 -2.07
CA PHE A 576 -1.22 34.59 -1.33
C PHE A 576 -1.97 33.53 -0.54
N ALA A 577 -2.27 33.85 0.72
CA ALA A 577 -3.12 33.05 1.58
C ALA A 577 -4.33 33.87 2.00
N ILE A 578 -5.53 33.31 1.84
CA ILE A 578 -6.75 33.88 2.40
C ILE A 578 -7.08 33.09 3.65
N SER A 579 -7.06 33.76 4.79
CA SER A 579 -7.23 33.14 6.09
C SER A 579 -8.40 33.73 6.88
N GLN A 580 -8.99 32.92 7.76
CA GLN A 580 -10.05 33.34 8.67
C GLN A 580 -9.57 33.17 10.12
N ASP A 581 -9.92 34.12 10.98
CA ASP A 581 -9.68 34.04 12.43
C ASP A 581 -10.50 32.89 13.04
N ALA A 582 -9.81 31.94 13.68
CA ALA A 582 -10.39 30.77 14.32
C ALA A 582 -11.37 31.11 15.44
N SER A 583 -11.10 32.21 16.14
CA SER A 583 -11.77 32.55 17.40
C SER A 583 -13.15 33.17 17.22
N GLU A 584 -13.46 33.64 16.01
CA GLU A 584 -14.73 34.30 15.68
C GLU A 584 -15.26 33.83 14.31
N PRO A 585 -15.72 32.57 14.18
CA PRO A 585 -16.16 32.01 12.90
C PRO A 585 -17.37 32.74 12.30
N SER A 586 -18.10 33.55 13.09
CA SER A 586 -19.35 34.19 12.71
C SER A 586 -19.23 35.62 12.17
N LEU A 587 -18.06 36.27 12.21
CA LEU A 587 -17.94 37.70 11.86
C LEU A 587 -16.61 38.05 11.17
N ALA A 588 -16.68 38.55 9.92
CA ALA A 588 -15.75 39.40 9.13
C ALA A 588 -14.21 39.38 9.35
N ASN A 589 -13.63 38.41 10.04
CA ASN A 589 -12.21 38.36 10.33
C ASN A 589 -11.50 37.53 9.27
N THR A 590 -11.67 37.94 8.00
CA THR A 590 -10.91 37.38 6.89
C THR A 590 -9.71 38.27 6.59
N PHE A 591 -8.60 37.66 6.25
CA PHE A 591 -7.36 38.32 5.87
C PHE A 591 -6.91 37.81 4.52
N ILE A 592 -6.36 38.70 3.70
CA ILE A 592 -5.55 38.32 2.55
C ILE A 592 -4.09 38.64 2.87
N THR A 593 -3.26 37.60 2.85
CA THR A 593 -1.88 37.63 3.30
C THR A 593 -0.94 37.35 2.14
N LYS A 594 0.01 38.25 1.91
CA LYS A 594 1.09 38.10 0.94
C LYS A 594 2.31 37.48 1.63
N VAL A 595 2.69 36.28 1.22
CA VAL A 595 3.77 35.48 1.86
C VAL A 595 5.08 35.70 1.10
N LEU A 596 6.18 36.18 1.72
CA LEU A 596 7.41 36.51 0.97
C LEU A 596 7.91 35.34 0.07
N LYS A 597 8.71 35.69 -0.94
CA LYS A 597 9.29 34.73 -1.88
C LYS A 597 10.52 34.05 -1.30
#